data_AF-A0A966Q6I8-F1
#
_entry.id   AF-A0A966Q6I8-F1
#
_cell.length_a   1.000
_cell.length_b   1.000
_cell.length_c   1.000
_cell.angle_alpha   90.00
_cell.angle_beta   90.00
_cell.angle_gamma   90.00
#
_symmetry.space_group_name_H-M   'P 1'
#
loop_
_entity.id
_entity.type
_entity.pdbx_description
1 polymer ?
#
loop_
_entity_poly.entity_id
_entity_poly.type
_entity_poly.pdbx_seq_one_letter_code
_entity_poly.pdbx_strand_id
1 'polypeptide(L)' 'MRLELNTIGAKRRKMSEERMSICRECPELEPELARCKMCGCFMKGKTLFKDSKCPLGKWGKYEETSDGISN' A
#
# COMPACT_ATOMS: atom_id res chain seq x y z
N MET A 1 1.35 9.89 -30.44
CA MET A 1 2.17 9.52 -29.27
C MET A 1 1.39 8.49 -28.47
N ARG A 2 1.66 7.20 -28.68
CA ARG A 2 1.03 6.11 -27.93
C ARG A 2 1.82 5.98 -26.63
N LEU A 3 1.27 6.47 -25.52
CA LEU A 3 1.87 6.27 -24.21
C LEU A 3 1.67 4.80 -23.83
N GLU A 4 2.65 3.96 -24.14
CA GLU A 4 2.76 2.62 -23.57
C GLU A 4 3.10 2.78 -22.09
N LEU A 5 2.05 2.81 -21.27
CA LEU A 5 2.16 2.90 -19.82
C LEU A 5 2.75 1.59 -19.31
N ASN A 6 4.04 1.59 -19.00
CA ASN A 6 4.67 0.52 -18.23
C ASN A 6 4.08 0.54 -16.81
N THR A 7 3.12 -0.35 -16.53
CA THR A 7 2.02 -0.15 -15.55
C THR A 7 2.36 -0.36 -14.07
N ILE A 8 3.62 -0.66 -13.73
CA ILE A 8 4.05 -0.96 -12.35
C ILE A 8 3.73 0.20 -11.39
N GLY A 9 3.95 1.44 -11.83
CA GLY A 9 3.66 2.63 -11.02
C GLY A 9 2.17 2.83 -10.75
N ALA A 10 1.31 2.53 -11.72
CA ALA A 10 -0.14 2.64 -11.57
C ALA A 10 -0.70 1.58 -10.62
N LYS A 11 -0.21 0.33 -10.71
CA LYS A 11 -0.61 -0.78 -9.84
C LYS A 11 -0.32 -0.49 -8.37
N ARG A 12 0.88 0.03 -8.05
CA ARG A 12 1.25 0.40 -6.68
C ARG A 12 0.42 1.54 -6.10
N ARG A 13 0.05 2.54 -6.92
CA ARG A 13 -0.83 3.64 -6.48
C ARG A 13 -2.22 3.13 -6.11
N LYS A 14 -2.82 2.28 -6.94
CA LYS A 14 -4.13 1.66 -6.67
C LYS A 14 -4.12 0.88 -5.36
N MET A 15 -3.14 -0.01 -5.18
CA MET A 15 -2.96 -0.77 -3.93
C MET A 15 -2.79 0.17 -2.72
N SER A 16 -2.00 1.24 -2.87
CA SER A 16 -1.80 2.20 -1.80
C SER A 16 -3.08 2.93 -1.42
N GLU A 17 -3.90 3.32 -2.40
CA GLU A 17 -5.19 3.97 -2.18
C GLU A 17 -6.18 3.05 -1.46
N GLU A 18 -6.27 1.79 -1.87
CA GLU A 18 -7.09 0.75 -1.21
C GLU A 18 -6.65 0.52 0.24
N ARG A 19 -5.35 0.42 0.51
CA ARG A 19 -4.84 0.29 1.88
C ARG A 19 -5.06 1.56 2.70
N MET A 20 -4.96 2.74 2.06
CA MET A 20 -5.15 4.02 2.73
C MET A 20 -6.62 4.26 3.07
N SER A 21 -7.59 3.81 2.25
CA SER A 21 -9.02 3.91 2.60
C SER A 21 -9.33 3.13 3.87
N ILE A 22 -8.79 1.91 4.00
CA ILE A 22 -8.87 1.10 5.23
C ILE A 22 -8.28 1.86 6.44
N CYS A 23 -7.18 2.59 6.22
CA CYS A 23 -6.54 3.34 7.29
C CYS A 23 -7.33 4.59 7.68
N ARG A 24 -8.05 5.24 6.75
CA ARG A 24 -8.92 6.39 7.05
C ARG A 24 -10.08 6.04 7.98
N GLU A 25 -10.52 4.79 7.95
CA GLU A 25 -11.55 4.25 8.85
C GLU A 25 -10.96 3.66 10.15
N CYS A 26 -9.64 3.68 10.31
CA CYS A 26 -8.96 3.08 11.45
C CYS A 26 -8.80 4.10 12.60
N PRO A 27 -9.20 3.78 13.84
CA PRO A 27 -9.03 4.68 14.99
C PRO A 27 -7.55 4.94 15.33
N GLU A 28 -6.66 4.06 14.86
CA GLU A 28 -5.22 4.16 15.06
C GLU A 28 -4.54 5.10 14.05
N LEU A 29 -5.26 5.64 13.07
CA LEU A 29 -4.69 6.65 12.18
C LEU A 29 -4.78 8.02 12.85
N GLU A 30 -3.65 8.71 12.92
CA GLU A 30 -3.60 10.16 13.18
C GLU A 30 -3.68 10.88 11.83
N PRO A 31 -4.86 11.38 11.41
CA PRO A 31 -5.04 11.96 10.08
C PRO A 31 -4.20 13.23 9.87
N GLU A 32 -4.00 14.04 10.92
CA GLU A 32 -3.22 15.28 10.86
C GLU A 32 -1.76 15.02 10.45
N LEU A 33 -1.18 13.93 10.96
CA LEU A 33 0.20 13.53 10.67
C LEU A 33 0.30 12.45 9.58
N ALA A 34 -0.83 11.97 9.07
CA ALA A 34 -0.94 10.80 8.21
C ALA A 34 -0.12 9.60 8.72
N ARG A 35 -0.14 9.38 10.04
CA ARG A 35 0.72 8.43 10.75
C ARG A 35 -0.12 7.45 11.55
N CYS A 36 0.25 6.17 11.55
CA CYS A 36 -0.42 5.17 12.40
C CYS A 36 0.17 5.18 13.81
N LYS A 37 -0.68 5.25 14.85
CA LYS A 37 -0.30 5.21 16.26
C LYS A 37 0.29 3.85 16.68
N MET A 38 -0.22 2.75 16.10
CA MET A 38 0.24 1.40 16.44
C MET A 38 1.63 1.03 15.91
N CYS A 39 2.01 1.51 14.72
CA CYS A 39 3.32 1.19 14.13
C CYS A 39 4.25 2.39 13.95
N GLY A 40 3.78 3.62 14.19
CA GLY A 40 4.54 4.84 14.01
C GLY A 40 4.85 5.24 12.56
N CYS A 41 4.50 4.42 11.57
CA CYS A 41 4.84 4.71 10.17
C CYS A 41 3.93 5.77 9.54
N PHE A 42 4.48 6.54 8.60
CA PHE A 42 3.70 7.37 7.68
C PHE A 42 2.91 6.50 6.71
N MET A 43 1.59 6.59 6.75
CA MET A 43 0.73 5.70 6.01
C MET A 43 0.86 5.89 4.50
N LYS A 44 1.03 7.12 4.00
CA LYS A 44 1.27 7.39 2.56
C LYS A 44 2.44 6.58 1.99
N GLY A 45 3.51 6.40 2.76
CA GLY A 45 4.66 5.59 2.36
C GLY A 45 4.41 4.11 2.59
N LYS A 46 3.95 3.74 3.81
CA LYS A 46 3.74 2.34 4.20
C LYS A 46 2.78 1.60 3.27
N THR A 47 1.72 2.26 2.80
CA THR A 47 0.73 1.65 1.90
C THR A 47 1.27 1.39 0.49
N LEU A 48 2.28 2.15 0.03
CA LEU A 48 2.95 1.95 -1.27
C LEU A 48 3.90 0.75 -1.30
N PHE A 49 4.39 0.28 -0.16
CA PHE A 49 5.31 -0.86 -0.09
C PHE A 49 4.56 -2.18 -0.20
N LYS A 50 4.82 -2.95 -1.26
CA LYS A 50 4.14 -4.24 -1.51
C LYS A 50 4.30 -5.23 -0.36
N ASP A 51 5.50 -5.30 0.22
CA ASP A 51 5.85 -6.23 1.31
C ASP A 51 5.44 -5.75 2.70
N SER A 52 4.88 -4.54 2.81
CA SER A 52 4.33 -4.05 4.07
C SER A 52 3.02 -4.76 4.40
N LYS A 53 2.73 -4.82 5.70
CA LYS A 53 1.46 -5.31 6.25
C LYS A 53 0.98 -4.42 7.39
N CYS A 54 -0.31 -4.43 7.63
CA CYS A 54 -0.90 -3.80 8.81
C CYS A 54 -0.53 -4.61 10.07
N PRO A 55 -0.05 -3.99 11.16
CA PRO A 55 0.19 -4.70 12.43
C PRO A 55 -1.10 -5.29 13.02
N LEU A 56 -2.26 -4.71 12.69
CA LEU A 56 -3.58 -5.19 13.11
C LEU A 56 -4.20 -6.22 12.14
N GLY A 57 -3.49 -6.59 11.07
CA GLY A 57 -4.00 -7.54 10.08
C GLY A 57 -5.07 -6.99 9.14
N LYS A 58 -5.43 -5.70 9.19
CA LYS A 58 -6.46 -5.09 8.33
C LYS A 58 -6.13 -5.11 6.82
N TRP A 59 -4.86 -5.24 6.47
CA TRP A 59 -4.40 -5.42 5.10
C TRP A 59 -3.03 -6.11 5.08
N GLY A 60 -2.76 -6.89 4.04
CA GLY A 60 -1.57 -7.75 3.92
C GLY A 60 -0.60 -7.34 2.82
N LYS A 61 0.42 -8.17 2.59
CA LYS A 61 1.36 -8.01 1.48
C LYS A 61 0.63 -8.11 0.15
N TYR A 62 1.08 -7.34 -0.83
CA TYR A 62 0.56 -7.42 -2.19
C TYR A 62 1.48 -8.33 -2.99
N GLU A 63 0.97 -9.50 -3.31
CA GLU A 63 1.68 -10.46 -4.15
C GLU A 63 1.51 -10.00 -5.61
N GLU A 64 2.59 -9.44 -6.16
CA GLU A 64 2.71 -9.35 -7.61
C GLU A 64 2.98 -10.79 -8.08
N THR A 65 1.94 -11.49 -8.54
CA THR A 65 2.12 -12.73 -9.28
C THR A 65 3.02 -12.43 -10.46
N SER A 66 4.29 -12.79 -10.34
CA SER A 66 5.24 -12.82 -11.42
C SER A 66 4.83 -13.97 -12.32
N ASP A 67 4.09 -13.67 -13.39
CA ASP A 67 4.15 -14.49 -14.60
C ASP A 67 5.63 -14.62 -14.98
N GLY A 68 6.23 -15.77 -14.62
CA GLY A 68 7.58 -16.20 -14.97
C GLY A 68 8.72 -15.44 -14.30
N ILE A 69 9.31 -16.04 -13.25
CA ILE A 69 10.67 -16.61 -13.31
C ILE A 69 10.64 -17.81 -12.36
N SER A 70 10.54 -18.98 -12.97
CA SER A 70 11.05 -20.22 -12.38
C SER A 70 12.55 -20.08 -12.19
N ASN A 71 13.06 -20.50 -11.04
CA ASN A 71 14.30 -21.25 -10.95
C ASN A 71 14.12 -22.32 -9.88
#